data_AF-A0A2E6AXP8-F1
#
_entry.id   AF-A0A2E6AXP8-F1
#
_cell.length_a   1.000
_cell.length_b   1.000
_cell.length_c   1.000
_cell.angle_alpha   90.00
_cell.angle_beta   90.00
_cell.angle_gamma   90.00
#
_symmetry.space_group_name_H-M   'P 1'
#
loop_
_entity.id
_entity.type
_entity.pdbx_description
1 polymer ?
#
loop_
_entity_poly.entity_id
_entity_poly.type
_entity_poly.pdbx_seq_one_letter_code
_entity_poly.pdbx_strand_id
1 'polypeptide(L)'
;MFDDSDLNLVYQDPLFVDTDNLNFQYLSDSPCIDAGNPDLFDLDGTIRDIGANIFYNILLGDCNQDSTISILDIVFVINNCILGSNSDCSCSDVNSDGATNVLDVVNLINLVLEN
;
A
#
# COMPACT_ATOMS: atom_id res chain seq x y z
N MET A 1 -4.19 -29.47 -21.42
CA MET A 1 -3.72 -28.31 -20.65
C MET A 1 -3.27 -28.89 -19.33
N PHE A 2 -1.96 -29.00 -19.13
CA PHE A 2 -1.44 -29.58 -17.89
C PHE A 2 -1.68 -28.57 -16.77
N ASP A 3 -2.37 -29.03 -15.74
CA ASP A 3 -2.56 -28.30 -14.49
C ASP A 3 -1.23 -28.37 -13.74
N ASP A 4 -0.55 -27.22 -13.66
CA ASP A 4 0.80 -27.06 -13.08
C ASP A 4 0.72 -26.48 -11.66
N SER A 5 -0.35 -26.79 -10.93
CA SER A 5 -0.64 -26.24 -9.61
C SER A 5 0.34 -26.66 -8.51
N ASP A 6 1.27 -27.58 -8.78
CA ASP A 6 2.14 -28.21 -7.77
C ASP A 6 3.61 -27.77 -7.82
N LEU A 7 4.02 -26.88 -8.73
CA LEU A 7 5.45 -26.54 -8.89
C LEU A 7 5.96 -25.37 -8.04
N ASN A 8 5.11 -24.62 -7.32
CA ASN A 8 5.53 -23.43 -6.55
C ASN A 8 6.43 -22.47 -7.35
N LEU A 9 6.18 -22.35 -8.66
CA LEU A 9 6.94 -21.52 -9.58
C LEU A 9 6.01 -20.44 -10.14
N VAL A 10 6.52 -19.20 -10.19
CA VAL A 10 5.86 -18.10 -10.89
C VAL A 10 6.33 -18.14 -12.36
N TYR A 11 5.37 -18.35 -13.27
CA TYR A 11 5.62 -18.41 -14.72
C TYR A 11 5.07 -17.20 -15.48
N GLN A 12 4.37 -16.32 -14.77
CA GLN A 12 3.78 -15.10 -15.29
C GLN A 12 4.86 -14.02 -15.44
N ASP A 13 4.59 -13.04 -16.29
CA ASP A 13 5.41 -11.83 -16.41
C ASP A 13 5.46 -11.13 -15.03
N PRO A 14 6.65 -10.77 -14.50
CA PRO A 14 6.78 -10.05 -13.23
C PRO A 14 6.19 -8.63 -13.25
N LEU A 15 5.78 -8.08 -14.40
CA LEU A 15 5.11 -6.79 -14.53
C LEU A 15 5.89 -5.64 -13.88
N PHE A 16 7.10 -5.38 -14.39
CA PHE A 16 7.89 -4.21 -14.01
C PHE A 16 7.38 -2.93 -14.68
N VAL A 17 7.59 -1.78 -14.02
CA VAL A 17 7.15 -0.46 -14.51
C VAL A 17 7.79 -0.10 -15.86
N ASP A 18 9.12 -0.19 -15.98
CA ASP A 18 9.84 0.16 -17.22
C ASP A 18 11.22 -0.51 -17.27
N THR A 19 11.29 -1.67 -17.94
CA THR A 19 12.53 -2.44 -18.04
C THR A 19 13.56 -1.82 -18.98
N ASP A 20 13.14 -1.05 -19.99
CA ASP A 20 14.02 -0.37 -20.94
C ASP A 20 14.83 0.74 -20.26
N ASN A 21 14.24 1.39 -19.26
CA ASN A 21 14.89 2.40 -18.43
C ASN A 21 15.41 1.87 -17.08
N LEU A 22 15.49 0.55 -16.91
CA LEU A 22 15.96 -0.12 -15.68
C LEU A 22 15.13 0.19 -14.42
N ASN A 23 13.87 0.58 -14.58
CA ASN A 23 12.91 0.70 -13.49
C ASN A 23 12.21 -0.64 -13.24
N PHE A 24 12.80 -1.42 -12.34
CA PHE A 24 12.32 -2.73 -11.94
C PHE A 24 11.36 -2.71 -10.74
N GLN A 25 10.77 -1.54 -10.42
CA GLN A 25 9.63 -1.51 -9.48
C GLN A 25 8.45 -2.30 -10.05
N TYR A 26 7.64 -2.90 -9.17
CA TYR A 26 6.46 -3.66 -9.57
C TYR A 26 5.29 -2.73 -9.93
N LEU A 27 4.53 -3.12 -10.94
CA LEU A 27 3.15 -2.67 -11.10
C LEU A 27 2.28 -3.33 -10.02
N SER A 28 1.18 -2.67 -9.63
CA SER A 28 0.26 -3.15 -8.57
C SER A 28 -0.28 -4.57 -8.79
N ASP A 29 -0.29 -5.01 -10.04
CA ASP A 29 -0.88 -6.30 -10.45
C ASP A 29 0.19 -7.39 -10.60
N SER A 30 1.43 -7.12 -10.18
CA SER A 30 2.56 -8.03 -10.34
C SER A 30 2.33 -9.36 -9.60
N PRO A 31 2.61 -10.51 -10.23
CA PRO A 31 2.56 -11.81 -9.58
C PRO A 31 3.72 -12.04 -8.60
N CYS A 32 4.67 -11.09 -8.51
CA CYS A 32 5.77 -11.15 -7.56
C CYS A 32 5.41 -10.51 -6.21
N ILE A 33 4.30 -9.77 -6.14
CA ILE A 33 3.81 -9.16 -4.91
C ILE A 33 3.23 -10.25 -4.01
N ASP A 34 3.58 -10.22 -2.73
CA ASP A 34 3.10 -11.15 -1.69
C ASP A 34 3.38 -12.65 -1.99
N ALA A 35 4.31 -12.94 -2.89
CA ALA A 35 4.53 -14.28 -3.45
C ALA A 35 5.85 -14.95 -3.02
N GLY A 36 6.61 -14.31 -2.12
CA GLY A 36 7.91 -14.76 -1.65
C GLY A 36 7.83 -15.82 -0.56
N ASN A 37 8.70 -15.70 0.46
CA ASN A 37 8.71 -16.68 1.55
C ASN A 37 7.47 -16.47 2.44
N PRO A 38 6.56 -17.46 2.58
CA PRO A 38 5.33 -17.31 3.36
C PRO A 38 5.55 -17.13 4.87
N ASP A 39 6.75 -17.41 5.38
CA ASP A 39 7.12 -17.23 6.78
C ASP A 39 7.76 -15.85 7.06
N LEU A 40 7.89 -14.98 6.05
CA LEU A 40 8.48 -13.64 6.16
C LEU A 40 7.50 -12.57 5.67
N PHE A 41 7.59 -11.39 6.26
CA PHE A 41 6.70 -10.26 5.98
C PHE A 41 7.46 -9.00 5.59
N ASP A 42 6.86 -8.18 4.73
CA ASP A 42 7.34 -6.83 4.41
C ASP A 42 6.88 -5.82 5.48
N LEU A 43 7.28 -4.56 5.36
CA LEU A 43 7.03 -3.55 6.41
C LEU A 43 5.55 -3.18 6.53
N ASP A 44 4.76 -3.38 5.48
CA ASP A 44 3.30 -3.24 5.46
C ASP A 44 2.58 -4.53 5.94
N GLY A 45 3.34 -5.50 6.47
CA GLY A 45 2.80 -6.70 7.10
C GLY A 45 2.24 -7.74 6.14
N THR A 46 2.35 -7.54 4.83
CA THR A 46 2.00 -8.56 3.84
C THR A 46 3.12 -9.61 3.72
N ILE A 47 2.85 -10.70 3.00
CA ILE A 47 3.89 -11.72 2.74
C ILE A 47 5.00 -11.05 1.94
N ARG A 48 6.26 -11.43 2.17
CA ARG A 48 7.37 -10.84 1.41
C ARG A 48 7.20 -11.00 -0.09
N ASP A 49 7.55 -9.96 -0.83
CA ASP A 49 7.68 -10.02 -2.28
C ASP A 49 8.81 -10.95 -2.75
N ILE A 50 8.67 -11.47 -3.97
CA ILE A 50 9.78 -12.13 -4.67
C ILE A 50 10.76 -11.05 -5.17
N GLY A 51 12.07 -11.28 -5.05
CA GLY A 51 13.08 -10.41 -5.67
C GLY A 51 13.67 -9.36 -4.74
N ALA A 52 14.20 -8.28 -5.32
CA ALA A 52 14.96 -7.24 -4.60
C ALA A 52 14.17 -5.95 -4.35
N ASN A 53 13.05 -5.76 -5.03
CA ASN A 53 12.16 -4.62 -4.82
C ASN A 53 11.02 -5.03 -3.89
N ILE A 54 10.63 -4.09 -3.03
CA ILE A 54 9.46 -4.22 -2.15
C ILE A 54 8.38 -3.32 -2.74
N PHE A 55 7.18 -3.86 -2.92
CA PHE A 55 5.96 -3.15 -3.19
C PHE A 55 5.30 -2.84 -1.86
N TYR A 56 4.92 -1.58 -1.68
CA TYR A 56 4.14 -1.18 -0.52
C TYR A 56 2.70 -1.06 -0.96
N ASN A 57 1.81 -1.84 -0.35
CA ASN A 57 0.39 -1.57 -0.47
C ASN A 57 0.07 -0.29 0.30
N ILE A 58 0.18 0.85 -0.39
CA ILE A 58 -0.24 2.13 0.16
C ILE A 58 -1.75 2.15 0.15
N LEU A 59 -2.34 1.75 1.27
CA LEU A 59 -3.75 1.93 1.50
C LEU A 59 -4.00 3.41 1.80
N LEU A 60 -4.57 4.14 0.83
CA LEU A 60 -4.86 5.56 1.01
C LEU A 60 -5.78 5.74 2.23
N GLY A 61 -5.35 6.56 3.19
CA GLY A 61 -6.03 6.74 4.48
C GLY A 61 -5.49 5.90 5.63
N ASP A 62 -4.65 4.88 5.40
CA ASP A 62 -3.85 4.23 6.46
C ASP A 62 -2.64 5.11 6.78
N CYS A 63 -2.78 5.92 7.82
CA CYS A 63 -1.81 6.94 8.17
C CYS A 63 -0.94 6.55 9.36
N ASN A 64 -1.34 5.57 10.15
CA ASN A 64 -0.49 5.01 11.20
C ASN A 64 0.32 3.78 10.72
N GLN A 65 0.12 3.35 9.46
CA GLN A 65 0.85 2.28 8.78
C GLN A 65 0.68 0.92 9.50
N ASP A 66 -0.52 0.65 9.99
CA ASP A 66 -0.86 -0.64 10.60
C ASP A 66 -1.66 -1.58 9.68
N SER A 67 -1.80 -1.19 8.40
CA SER A 67 -2.46 -1.93 7.34
C SER A 67 -3.97 -2.04 7.52
N THR A 68 -4.56 -1.19 8.37
CA THR A 68 -6.00 -1.09 8.56
C THR A 68 -6.45 0.37 8.45
N ILE A 69 -7.62 0.61 7.85
CA ILE A 69 -8.27 1.93 7.91
C ILE A 69 -9.20 1.94 9.13
N SER A 70 -8.86 2.75 10.14
CA SER A 70 -9.56 2.80 11.42
C SER A 70 -9.66 4.22 11.99
N ILE A 71 -10.27 4.32 13.18
CA ILE A 71 -10.30 5.59 13.93
C ILE A 71 -8.89 6.06 14.35
N LEU A 72 -7.91 5.16 14.42
CA LEU A 72 -6.54 5.52 14.77
C LEU A 72 -5.87 6.35 13.67
N ASP A 73 -6.19 6.09 12.40
CA ASP A 73 -5.72 6.89 11.27
C ASP A 73 -6.28 8.31 11.29
N ILE A 74 -7.57 8.44 11.59
CA ILE A 74 -8.22 9.75 11.76
C ILE A 74 -7.51 10.56 12.86
N VAL A 75 -7.24 9.91 14.00
CA VAL A 75 -6.51 10.55 15.11
C VAL A 75 -5.09 10.93 14.68
N PHE A 76 -4.42 10.09 13.89
CA PHE A 76 -3.11 10.39 13.33
C PHE A 76 -3.14 11.62 12.42
N VAL A 77 -4.07 11.67 11.46
CA VAL A 77 -4.23 12.81 10.53
C VAL A 77 -4.47 14.11 11.30
N ILE A 78 -5.39 14.10 12.26
CA ILE A 78 -5.70 15.30 13.04
C ILE A 78 -4.47 15.78 13.81
N ASN A 79 -3.81 14.89 14.57
CA ASN A 79 -2.72 15.30 15.47
C ASN A 79 -1.42 15.63 14.75
N ASN A 80 -1.08 14.88 13.69
CA ASN A 80 0.22 14.99 13.04
C ASN A 80 0.18 15.86 11.77
N CYS A 81 -0.93 15.84 11.03
CA CYS A 81 -1.02 16.48 9.72
C CYS A 81 -1.80 17.80 9.73
N ILE A 82 -2.96 17.85 10.40
CA ILE A 82 -3.78 19.07 10.46
C ILE A 82 -3.29 20.01 11.56
N LEU A 83 -3.14 19.49 12.79
CA LEU A 83 -2.73 20.28 13.96
C LEU A 83 -1.21 20.27 14.16
N GLY A 84 -0.56 19.20 13.69
CA GLY A 84 0.88 19.02 13.76
C GLY A 84 1.59 19.71 12.59
N SER A 85 2.92 19.64 12.61
CA SER A 85 3.76 20.10 11.51
C SER A 85 4.58 18.93 10.95
N ASN A 86 3.99 17.73 10.90
CA ASN A 86 4.68 16.57 10.34
C ASN A 86 4.92 16.81 8.84
N SER A 87 6.10 16.40 8.36
CA SER A 87 6.51 16.61 6.97
C SER A 87 5.98 15.55 6.01
N ASP A 88 5.54 14.40 6.52
CA ASP A 88 4.95 13.35 5.69
C ASP A 88 3.50 13.09 6.10
N CYS A 89 2.60 13.58 5.25
CA CYS A 89 1.15 13.49 5.37
C CYS A 89 0.52 13.04 4.06
N SER A 90 1.30 12.37 3.20
CA SER A 90 0.87 11.88 1.90
C SER A 90 -0.34 10.94 1.97
N CYS A 91 -0.42 10.12 3.03
CA CYS A 91 -1.55 9.22 3.30
C CYS A 91 -2.90 9.95 3.53
N SER A 92 -2.86 11.23 3.90
CA SER A 92 -4.00 11.96 4.46
C SER A 92 -4.78 12.81 3.46
N ASP A 93 -4.33 12.91 2.21
CA ASP A 93 -5.06 13.56 1.10
C ASP A 93 -5.97 12.52 0.43
N VAL A 94 -7.04 12.15 1.12
CA VAL A 94 -7.90 11.00 0.78
C VAL A 94 -8.74 11.29 -0.47
N ASN A 95 -9.08 12.56 -0.74
CA ASN A 95 -9.77 12.95 -1.97
C ASN A 95 -8.82 13.38 -3.10
N SER A 96 -7.50 13.36 -2.86
CA SER A 96 -6.46 13.72 -3.82
C SER A 96 -6.62 15.14 -4.40
N ASP A 97 -7.07 16.10 -3.58
CA ASP A 97 -7.22 17.49 -3.97
C ASP A 97 -5.94 18.33 -3.75
N GLY A 98 -4.91 17.72 -3.17
CA GLY A 98 -3.60 18.30 -2.90
C GLY A 98 -3.53 19.06 -1.58
N ALA A 99 -4.60 19.08 -0.77
CA ALA A 99 -4.63 19.78 0.50
C ALA A 99 -5.21 18.92 1.63
N THR A 100 -4.36 18.49 2.57
CA THR A 100 -4.84 17.82 3.78
C THR A 100 -5.64 18.75 4.68
N ASN A 101 -6.94 18.49 4.83
CA ASN A 101 -7.84 19.30 5.64
C ASN A 101 -9.00 18.46 6.25
N VAL A 102 -10.00 19.13 6.83
CA VAL A 102 -11.12 18.46 7.50
C VAL A 102 -11.97 17.64 6.52
N LEU A 103 -11.98 17.99 5.23
CA LEU A 103 -12.67 17.21 4.21
C LEU A 103 -12.08 15.79 4.09
N ASP A 104 -10.76 15.65 4.17
CA ASP A 104 -10.11 14.32 4.18
C ASP A 104 -10.50 13.49 5.40
N VAL A 105 -10.61 14.12 6.56
CA VAL A 105 -11.08 13.46 7.78
C VAL A 105 -12.50 12.93 7.60
N VAL A 106 -13.39 13.72 6.99
CA VAL A 106 -14.77 13.27 6.70
C VAL A 106 -14.76 12.10 5.71
N ASN A 107 -13.95 12.15 4.68
CA ASN A 107 -13.82 11.05 3.71
C ASN A 107 -13.22 9.80 4.35
N LEU A 108 -12.25 9.95 5.26
CA LEU A 108 -11.67 8.85 6.00
C LEU A 108 -12.69 8.19 6.96
N ILE A 109 -13.55 8.99 7.61
CA ILE A 109 -14.68 8.46 8.40
C ILE A 109 -15.62 7.63 7.52
N ASN A 110 -15.91 8.10 6.31
CA ASN A 110 -16.75 7.37 5.37
C ASN A 110 -16.13 6.02 4.97
N LEU A 111 -14.80 5.97 4.76
CA LEU A 111 -14.06 4.72 4.53
C LEU A 111 -14.14 3.77 5.74
N VAL A 112 -13.92 4.28 6.97
CA VAL A 112 -14.02 3.49 8.21
C VAL A 112 -15.43 2.92 8.42
N LEU A 113 -16.47 3.65 7.99
CA LEU A 113 -17.88 3.28 8.15
C LEU A 113 -18.48 2.55 6.94
N GLU A 114 -17.69 2.33 5.88
CA GLU A 114 -18.13 1.77 4.60
C GLU A 114 -19.39 2.49 4.02
N ASN A 115 -19.44 3.83 4.08
CA ASN A 115 -20.58 4.66 3.64
C ASN A 115 -20.23 5.72 2.60
#